data_AF-A0A6M0T0Y3-F1
#
_entry.id   AF-A0A6M0T0Y3-F1
#
_cell.length_a   1.000
_cell.length_b   1.000
_cell.length_c   1.000
_cell.angle_alpha   90.00
_cell.angle_beta   90.00
_cell.angle_gamma   90.00
#
_symmetry.space_group_name_H-M   'P 1'
#
loop_
_entity.id
_entity.type
_entity.pdbx_description
1 polymer ?
#
loop_
_entity_poly.entity_id
_entity_poly.type
_entity_poly.pdbx_seq_one_letter_code
_entity_poly.pdbx_strand_id
1 'polypeptide(L)'
;MEFKNVIIINCNEGNIPYSKAEEEVNIEEERRLFYVGVTRAKENLYLTVPKVIRGKNKDTSNFIKECKLDKELLKNDYFKGKERVIHKVFGEGIIESQEEDYVEIGFLDGTKRKFDRNVIAKSNIIKKKSVS
;
A
#
# COMPACT_ATOMS: atom_id res chain seq x y z
N MET A 1 29.38 7.31 7.90
CA MET A 1 29.18 7.29 6.44
C MET A 1 27.79 7.78 6.14
N GLU A 2 27.62 8.71 5.20
CA GLU A 2 26.33 9.26 4.81
C GLU A 2 26.29 9.36 3.28
N PHE A 3 25.10 9.26 2.70
CA PHE A 3 24.92 9.18 1.26
C PHE A 3 23.86 10.18 0.79
N LYS A 4 24.04 10.73 -0.42
CA LYS A 4 23.08 11.64 -1.04
C LYS A 4 21.69 10.99 -1.14
N ASN A 5 21.67 9.74 -1.60
CA ASN A 5 20.48 8.93 -1.77
C ASN A 5 20.64 7.61 -1.00
N VAL A 6 19.63 7.22 -0.24
CA VAL A 6 19.56 5.91 0.44
C VAL A 6 18.30 5.19 -0.01
N ILE A 7 18.44 3.90 -0.28
CA ILE A 7 17.33 3.02 -0.66
C ILE A 7 17.28 1.88 0.34
N ILE A 8 16.20 1.79 1.12
CA ILE A 8 15.93 0.66 2.02
C ILE A 8 14.91 -0.24 1.32
N ILE A 9 15.34 -1.47 1.06
CA ILE A 9 14.54 -2.45 0.35
C ILE A 9 13.82 -3.42 1.29
N ASN A 10 12.69 -3.97 0.84
CA ASN A 10 11.93 -4.99 1.56
C ASN A 10 11.51 -4.56 2.97
N CYS A 11 10.96 -3.35 3.10
CA CYS A 11 10.33 -2.86 4.33
C CYS A 11 9.01 -3.60 4.63
N ASN A 12 9.10 -4.92 4.81
CA ASN A 12 8.01 -5.85 5.01
C ASN A 12 8.18 -6.63 6.32
N GLU A 13 7.08 -7.17 6.84
CA GLU A 13 7.10 -8.04 8.01
C GLU A 13 8.01 -9.27 7.82
N GLY A 14 8.84 -9.51 8.84
CA GLY A 14 9.88 -10.55 8.89
C GLY A 14 11.13 -10.24 8.08
N ASN A 15 11.17 -9.13 7.34
CA ASN A 15 12.38 -8.61 6.70
C ASN A 15 12.92 -7.39 7.46
N ILE A 16 12.04 -6.43 7.76
CA ILE A 16 12.32 -5.27 8.60
C ILE A 16 11.07 -5.07 9.49
N PRO A 17 11.14 -5.32 10.80
CA PRO A 17 12.25 -5.97 11.51
C PRO A 17 12.50 -7.38 10.99
N TYR A 18 13.76 -7.81 11.03
CA TYR A 18 14.09 -9.21 10.73
C TYR A 18 13.51 -10.12 11.81
N SER A 19 12.81 -11.17 11.39
CA SER A 19 12.29 -12.18 12.30
C SER A 19 12.52 -13.57 11.72
N LYS A 20 13.13 -14.43 12.53
CA LYS A 20 13.30 -15.85 12.26
C LYS A 20 12.52 -16.62 13.34
N ALA A 21 11.88 -17.71 12.94
CA ALA A 21 10.86 -18.39 13.74
C ALA A 21 11.32 -18.91 15.12
N GLU A 22 12.63 -19.04 15.34
CA GLU A 22 13.22 -19.64 16.54
C GLU A 22 14.04 -18.65 17.38
N GLU A 23 14.16 -17.38 16.94
CA GLU A 23 15.00 -16.38 17.60
C GLU A 23 14.13 -15.28 18.22
N GLU A 24 14.42 -14.93 19.47
CA GLU A 24 13.81 -13.79 20.14
C GLU A 24 14.28 -12.51 19.44
N VAL A 25 13.39 -11.89 18.70
CA VAL A 25 13.70 -10.69 17.92
C VAL A 25 13.91 -9.52 18.89
N ASN A 26 15.13 -9.00 18.96
CA ASN A 26 15.40 -7.76 19.67
C ASN A 26 14.88 -6.58 18.86
N ILE A 27 13.59 -6.28 19.04
CA ILE A 27 12.87 -5.26 18.28
C ILE A 27 13.51 -3.87 18.41
N GLU A 28 14.08 -3.55 19.57
CA GLU A 28 14.72 -2.26 19.82
C GLU A 28 16.03 -2.11 19.05
N GLU A 29 16.77 -3.21 18.87
CA GLU A 29 17.98 -3.19 18.05
C GLU A 29 17.66 -3.10 16.56
N GLU A 30 16.67 -3.85 16.07
CA GLU A 30 16.18 -3.73 14.69
C GLU A 30 15.66 -2.31 14.39
N ARG A 31 14.98 -1.70 15.37
CA ARG A 31 14.51 -0.31 15.31
C ARG A 31 15.68 0.67 15.22
N ARG A 32 16.74 0.47 16.02
CA ARG A 32 17.98 1.24 15.91
C ARG A 32 18.62 1.09 14.55
N LEU A 33 18.71 -0.13 14.01
CA LEU A 33 19.27 -0.39 12.68
C LEU A 33 18.47 0.34 11.59
N PHE A 34 17.14 0.26 11.63
CA PHE A 34 16.28 0.98 10.70
C PHE A 34 16.48 2.50 10.80
N TYR A 35 16.48 3.05 12.01
CA TYR A 35 16.72 4.49 12.25
C TYR A 35 18.09 4.95 11.74
N VAL A 36 19.14 4.16 11.98
CA VAL A 36 20.50 4.46 11.49
C VAL A 36 20.51 4.44 9.95
N GLY A 37 19.83 3.49 9.32
CA GLY A 37 19.69 3.42 7.86
C GLY A 37 18.99 4.66 7.29
N VAL A 38 17.84 5.03 7.88
CA VAL A 38 17.06 6.22 7.53
C VAL A 38 17.91 7.49 7.64
N THR A 39 18.64 7.66 8.75
CA THR A 39 19.46 8.85 9.00
C THR A 39 20.76 8.91 8.20
N ARG A 40 21.12 7.87 7.43
CA ARG A 40 22.25 7.97 6.48
C ARG A 40 21.90 8.73 5.20
N ALA A 41 20.62 9.03 4.95
CA ALA A 41 20.16 9.80 3.80
C ALA A 41 20.35 11.30 4.02
N LYS A 42 21.03 11.98 3.09
CA LYS A 42 21.18 13.45 3.11
C LYS A 42 20.08 14.18 2.37
N GLU A 43 19.68 13.68 1.20
CA GLU A 43 18.70 14.34 0.35
C GLU A 43 17.47 13.45 0.12
N ASN A 44 17.68 12.23 -0.39
CA ASN A 44 16.57 11.36 -0.78
C ASN A 44 16.62 10.03 -0.03
N LEU A 45 15.47 9.64 0.52
CA LEU A 45 15.24 8.33 1.12
C LEU A 45 14.13 7.61 0.36
N TYR A 46 14.43 6.43 -0.16
CA TYR A 46 13.48 5.56 -0.83
C TYR A 46 13.23 4.32 0.03
N LEU A 47 11.97 4.09 0.38
CA LEU A 47 11.54 2.90 1.12
C LEU A 47 10.66 2.06 0.20
N THR A 48 10.96 0.77 0.06
CA THR A 48 10.18 -0.12 -0.81
C THR A 48 9.49 -1.21 0.00
N VAL A 49 8.22 -1.45 -0.34
CA VAL A 49 7.37 -2.47 0.30
C VAL A 49 6.76 -3.36 -0.79
N PRO A 50 7.50 -4.35 -1.31
CA PRO A 50 6.94 -5.33 -2.23
C PRO A 50 5.70 -6.02 -1.65
N LYS A 51 4.63 -6.10 -2.45
CA LYS A 51 3.40 -6.82 -2.06
C LYS A 51 3.58 -8.33 -2.06
N VAL A 52 4.46 -8.85 -2.92
CA VAL A 52 4.71 -10.28 -3.11
C VAL A 52 6.21 -10.53 -3.10
N ILE A 53 6.66 -11.42 -2.22
CA ILE A 53 8.06 -11.88 -2.15
C ILE A 53 8.04 -13.41 -2.25
N ARG A 54 8.77 -13.95 -3.23
CA ARG A 54 8.85 -15.42 -3.49
C ARG A 54 7.47 -16.08 -3.59
N GLY A 55 6.53 -15.43 -4.29
CA GLY A 55 5.17 -15.92 -4.50
C GLY A 55 4.25 -15.83 -3.26
N LYS A 56 4.73 -15.31 -2.13
CA LYS A 56 3.93 -15.11 -0.92
C LYS A 56 3.60 -13.63 -0.76
N ASN A 57 2.34 -13.34 -0.40
CA ASN A 57 1.96 -11.99 0.01
C ASN A 57 2.73 -11.61 1.27
N LYS A 58 3.18 -10.36 1.32
CA LYS A 58 3.92 -9.82 2.44
C LYS A 58 3.28 -8.54 2.93
N ASP A 59 3.13 -8.46 4.25
CA ASP A 59 2.60 -7.27 4.90
C ASP A 59 3.67 -6.19 5.03
N THR A 60 3.21 -4.95 5.11
CA THR A 60 4.04 -3.78 5.37
C THR A 60 4.64 -3.85 6.77
N SER A 61 5.94 -3.54 6.88
CA SER A 61 6.65 -3.41 8.14
C SER A 61 5.92 -2.52 9.14
N ASN A 62 5.87 -2.93 10.41
CA ASN A 62 5.34 -2.12 11.50
C ASN A 62 6.11 -0.81 11.66
N PHE A 63 7.42 -0.76 11.39
CA PHE A 63 8.19 0.51 11.45
C PHE A 63 7.69 1.54 10.45
N ILE A 64 7.25 1.11 9.26
CA ILE A 64 6.66 2.01 8.25
C ILE A 64 5.30 2.56 8.70
N LYS A 65 4.48 1.71 9.33
CA LYS A 65 3.17 2.11 9.88
C LYS A 65 3.33 3.07 11.06
N GLU A 66 4.30 2.82 11.93
CA GLU A 66 4.61 3.71 13.06
C GLU A 66 5.04 5.10 12.58
N CYS A 67 5.82 5.18 11.50
CA CYS A 67 6.17 6.43 10.85
C CYS A 67 5.00 7.07 10.06
N LYS A 68 3.83 6.42 9.99
CA LYS A 68 2.65 6.84 9.20
C LYS A 68 2.94 7.04 7.70
N LEU A 69 3.94 6.33 7.18
CA LEU A 69 4.37 6.39 5.78
C LEU A 69 3.56 5.44 4.89
N ASP A 70 2.81 4.52 5.48
CA ASP A 70 1.88 3.62 4.82
C ASP A 70 0.77 4.38 4.07
N LYS A 71 0.30 5.52 4.62
CA LYS A 71 -0.71 6.37 3.97
C LYS A 71 -0.25 6.94 2.63
N GLU A 72 1.04 7.22 2.47
CA GLU A 72 1.58 7.70 1.19
C GLU A 72 1.78 6.58 0.19
N LEU A 73 2.11 5.37 0.65
CA LEU A 73 2.22 4.17 -0.19
C LEU A 73 0.83 3.67 -0.68
N LEU A 74 -0.23 4.00 0.07
CA LEU A 74 -1.62 3.70 -0.26
C LEU A 74 -2.31 4.78 -1.10
N LYS A 75 -1.64 5.90 -1.43
CA LYS A 75 -2.04 6.81 -2.51
C LYS A 75 -1.87 6.13 -3.87
N ASN A 76 -2.49 4.97 -4.05
CA ASN A 76 -2.89 4.55 -5.36
C ASN A 76 -4.09 5.43 -5.71
N ASP A 77 -3.87 6.43 -6.57
CA ASP A 77 -4.93 7.17 -7.27
C ASP A 77 -5.69 6.21 -8.21
N TYR A 78 -6.26 5.12 -7.68
CA TYR A 78 -7.01 4.13 -8.45
C TYR A 78 -8.09 4.82 -9.26
N PHE A 79 -8.65 5.91 -8.75
CA PHE A 79 -9.67 6.68 -9.43
C PHE A 79 -9.53 8.18 -9.13
N LYS A 80 -9.54 9.02 -10.17
CA LYS A 80 -9.49 10.48 -10.02
C LYS A 80 -10.91 11.06 -10.13
N GLY A 81 -11.57 11.26 -8.99
CA GLY A 81 -12.90 11.87 -8.93
C GLY A 81 -14.04 10.95 -9.41
N LYS A 82 -15.03 11.54 -10.10
CA LYS A 82 -16.20 10.83 -10.66
C LYS A 82 -15.85 10.13 -11.97
N GLU A 83 -15.21 8.97 -11.88
CA GLU A 83 -14.88 8.14 -13.04
C GLU A 83 -15.93 7.06 -13.30
N ARG A 84 -16.09 6.68 -14.58
CA ARG A 84 -16.85 5.49 -14.99
C ARG A 84 -15.99 4.24 -14.82
N VAL A 85 -16.57 3.22 -14.20
CA VAL A 85 -15.90 1.96 -13.87
C VAL A 85 -16.77 0.77 -14.22
N ILE A 86 -16.15 -0.41 -14.35
CA ILE A 86 -16.84 -1.68 -14.60
C ILE A 86 -16.43 -2.64 -13.49
N HIS A 87 -17.39 -3.08 -12.68
CA HIS A 87 -17.24 -4.16 -11.71
C HIS A 87 -17.51 -5.51 -12.39
N LYS A 88 -16.68 -6.52 -12.12
CA LYS A 88 -16.81 -7.88 -12.71
C LYS A 88 -18.21 -8.50 -12.56
N VAL A 89 -18.89 -8.23 -11.44
CA VAL A 89 -20.19 -8.81 -11.10
C VAL A 89 -21.36 -7.83 -11.31
N PHE A 90 -21.15 -6.55 -11.04
CA PHE A 90 -22.24 -5.55 -11.00
C PHE A 90 -22.30 -4.70 -12.27
N GLY A 91 -21.39 -4.94 -13.22
CA GLY A 91 -21.34 -4.21 -14.47
C GLY A 91 -20.89 -2.77 -14.28
N GLU A 92 -21.46 -1.87 -15.08
CA GLU A 92 -21.01 -0.48 -15.13
C GLU A 92 -21.51 0.35 -13.95
N GLY A 93 -20.64 1.20 -13.43
CA GLY A 93 -20.95 2.15 -12.38
C GLY A 93 -20.14 3.42 -12.48
N ILE A 94 -20.49 4.40 -11.64
CA ILE A 94 -19.83 5.68 -11.52
C ILE A 94 -19.39 5.82 -10.07
N ILE A 95 -18.17 6.29 -9.86
CA ILE A 95 -17.69 6.60 -8.51
C ILE A 95 -18.41 7.84 -8.01
N GLU A 96 -19.14 7.68 -6.91
CA GLU A 96 -19.89 8.77 -6.29
C GLU A 96 -19.08 9.47 -5.21
N SER A 97 -18.40 8.70 -4.36
CA SER A 97 -17.60 9.20 -3.24
C SER A 97 -16.33 8.36 -3.04
N GLN A 98 -15.31 8.98 -2.46
CA GLN A 98 -14.06 8.32 -2.12
C GLN A 98 -13.58 8.80 -0.74
N GLU A 99 -13.51 7.87 0.21
CA GLU A 99 -12.98 8.07 1.57
C GLU A 99 -11.57 7.45 1.67
N GLU A 100 -10.89 7.58 2.81
CA GLU A 100 -9.52 7.07 2.99
C GLU A 100 -9.39 5.57 2.68
N ASP A 101 -10.32 4.75 3.21
CA ASP A 101 -10.29 3.29 3.08
C ASP A 101 -11.32 2.70 2.11
N TYR A 102 -12.28 3.51 1.64
CA TYR A 102 -13.43 3.02 0.87
C TYR A 102 -13.72 3.86 -0.39
N VAL A 103 -14.29 3.19 -1.40
CA VAL A 103 -14.85 3.81 -2.60
C VAL A 103 -16.32 3.43 -2.71
N GLU A 104 -17.18 4.42 -2.91
CA GLU A 104 -18.59 4.20 -3.17
C GLU A 104 -18.90 4.32 -4.66
N ILE A 105 -19.60 3.32 -5.19
CA ILE A 105 -19.94 3.22 -6.60
C ILE A 105 -21.45 3.10 -6.72
N GLY A 106 -22.04 3.98 -7.52
CA GLY A 106 -23.41 3.86 -8.00
C GLY A 106 -23.44 3.09 -9.32
N PHE A 107 -24.14 1.96 -9.35
CA PHE A 107 -24.28 1.11 -10.52
C PHE A 107 -25.53 1.47 -11.33
N LEU A 108 -25.54 1.10 -12.61
CA LEU A 108 -26.67 1.36 -13.51
C LEU A 108 -27.97 0.66 -13.10
N ASP A 109 -27.89 -0.40 -12.29
CA ASP A 109 -29.05 -1.09 -11.71
C ASP A 109 -29.73 -0.29 -10.58
N GLY A 110 -29.22 0.91 -10.27
CA GLY A 110 -29.71 1.78 -9.21
C GLY A 110 -29.13 1.45 -7.83
N THR A 111 -28.30 0.40 -7.70
CA THR A 111 -27.67 0.06 -6.43
C THR A 111 -26.44 0.92 -6.17
N LYS A 112 -26.25 1.28 -4.90
CA LYS A 112 -25.02 1.92 -4.40
C LYS A 112 -24.29 0.94 -3.51
N ARG A 113 -22.98 0.82 -3.69
CA ARG A 113 -22.16 -0.10 -2.88
C ARG A 113 -20.85 0.55 -2.49
N LYS A 114 -20.44 0.30 -1.25
CA LYS A 114 -19.17 0.70 -0.67
C LYS A 114 -18.18 -0.46 -0.74
N PHE A 115 -16.97 -0.19 -1.24
CA PHE A 115 -15.92 -1.18 -1.42
C PHE A 115 -14.64 -0.73 -0.73
N ASP A 116 -13.96 -1.66 -0.09
CA ASP A 116 -12.64 -1.42 0.51
C ASP A 116 -11.59 -1.21 -0.58
N ARG A 117 -10.83 -0.11 -0.49
CA ARG A 117 -9.79 0.28 -1.45
C ARG A 117 -8.69 -0.77 -1.61
N ASN A 118 -8.28 -1.41 -0.53
CA ASN A 118 -7.30 -2.49 -0.57
C ASN A 118 -7.85 -3.70 -1.33
N VAL A 119 -9.14 -4.02 -1.16
CA VAL A 119 -9.78 -5.10 -1.92
C VAL A 119 -9.80 -4.77 -3.40
N ILE A 120 -10.22 -3.56 -3.79
CA ILE A 120 -10.20 -3.14 -5.21
C ILE A 120 -8.78 -3.25 -5.79
N ALA A 121 -7.79 -2.75 -5.05
CA ALA A 121 -6.39 -2.74 -5.46
C ALA A 121 -5.78 -4.14 -5.61
N LYS A 122 -6.26 -5.12 -4.85
CA LYS A 122 -5.72 -6.49 -4.85
C LYS A 122 -6.46 -7.43 -5.80
N SER A 123 -7.78 -7.24 -5.96
CA SER A 123 -8.64 -8.26 -6.58
C SER A 123 -9.00 -8.02 -8.06
N ASN A 124 -8.54 -6.89 -8.63
CA ASN A 124 -8.79 -6.54 -10.03
C ASN A 124 -10.29 -6.61 -10.40
N ILE A 125 -11.17 -6.39 -9.40
CA ILE A 125 -12.62 -6.52 -9.52
C ILE A 125 -13.25 -5.34 -10.25
N ILE A 126 -12.55 -4.20 -10.29
CA ILE A 126 -13.02 -2.98 -10.93
C ILE A 126 -11.97 -2.52 -11.95
N LYS A 127 -12.44 -2.16 -13.14
CA LYS A 127 -11.62 -1.58 -14.22
C LYS A 127 -12.15 -0.20 -14.58
N LYS A 128 -11.28 0.73 -14.95
CA LYS A 128 -11.68 2.01 -15.54
C LYS A 128 -12.30 1.78 -16.91
N LYS A 129 -13.40 2.46 -17.20
CA LYS A 129 -13.97 2.51 -18.55
C LYS A 129 -13.35 3.72 -19.26
N SER A 130 -12.34 3.48 -20.10
CA SER A 130 -11.74 4.52 -20.93
C SER A 130 -12.80 5.07 -21.89
N VAL A 131 -12.95 6.39 -21.93
CA VAL A 131 -13.76 7.06 -22.94
C VAL A 131 -12.98 6.96 -24.26
N SER A 132 -13.51 6.20 -25.21
CA SER A 132 -13.06 6.21 -26.61
C SER A 132 -13.83 7.28 -27.37
#